data_AF-A0A7C5XMJ5-F1
#
_entry.id   AF-A0A7C5XMJ5-F1
#
_cell.length_a   1.000
_cell.length_b   1.000
_cell.length_c   1.000
_cell.angle_alpha   90.00
_cell.angle_beta   90.00
_cell.angle_gamma   90.00
#
_symmetry.space_group_name_H-M   'P 1'
#
loop_
_entity.id
_entity.type
_entity.pdbx_description
1 polymer ?
#
loop_
_entity_poly.entity_id
_entity_poly.type
_entity_poly.pdbx_seq_one_letter_code
_entity_poly.pdbx_strand_id
1 'polypeptide(L)'
;MYGKAIVIFHGDCDGAISAGLYIRHFLMDFFPSNIILKYSHPWRLEQDLVNAFKKISRESIDTIVILDLAIRDTVIDMLLKNFKNKSTNIVIIDHHLSSLHAIEMLKNRAINIRTYWNGVQSTPQVIASLLVKNLNTYEKFLVNVANICEGGDAEEINVKNIADKIKLVLAIEPLNEKLILSTVESIVKGEEFWNSNEFESRFWKGKWLLRLLLKKIEERVEQICKWHLASFTATESLIFAGLFGIASSEYIKKYKYPIVLLREEEDKAVVTVRSAEGKALEFCKNLAQWLTQKVEGVYGGHKEAASITIRNYESLEKLKNMLKEYIKNTLC
;
A
#
# COMPACT_ATOMS: atom_id res chain seq x y z
N MET A 1 4.63 23.59 26.32
CA MET A 1 4.74 23.29 24.87
C MET A 1 3.81 22.13 24.59
N TYR A 2 2.90 22.27 23.62
CA TYR A 2 2.18 21.10 23.12
C TYR A 2 3.20 20.18 22.46
N GLY A 3 3.22 18.88 22.79
CA GLY A 3 4.09 17.97 22.09
C GLY A 3 3.57 17.69 20.68
N LYS A 4 4.28 16.83 19.97
CA LYS A 4 4.10 16.62 18.54
C LYS A 4 3.59 15.22 18.25
N ALA A 5 2.74 15.13 17.24
CA ALA A 5 2.29 13.87 16.67
C ALA A 5 3.08 13.57 15.39
N ILE A 6 3.45 12.31 15.19
CA ILE A 6 3.94 11.78 13.90
C ILE A 6 2.88 10.80 13.40
N VAL A 7 2.39 11.00 12.18
CA VAL A 7 1.48 10.05 11.51
C VAL A 7 2.16 9.57 10.24
N ILE A 8 2.44 8.27 10.21
CA ILE A 8 3.01 7.58 9.06
C ILE A 8 1.97 6.62 8.50
N PHE A 9 1.74 6.70 7.20
CA PHE A 9 0.65 5.98 6.55
C PHE A 9 1.07 5.51 5.15
N HIS A 10 0.35 4.57 4.56
CA HIS A 10 0.61 4.15 3.18
C HIS A 10 0.19 5.22 2.16
N GLY A 11 0.87 5.32 1.03
CA GLY A 11 0.67 6.40 0.06
C GLY A 11 -0.53 6.26 -0.89
N ASP A 12 -1.36 5.22 -0.73
CA ASP A 12 -2.51 4.96 -1.60
C ASP A 12 -3.84 5.41 -0.96
N CYS A 13 -4.94 4.97 -1.57
CA CYS A 13 -6.29 5.30 -1.14
C CYS A 13 -6.55 4.88 0.32
N ASP A 14 -6.08 3.70 0.73
CA ASP A 14 -6.37 3.16 2.07
C ASP A 14 -5.61 3.91 3.17
N GLY A 15 -4.30 4.08 2.96
CA GLY A 15 -3.45 4.84 3.86
C GLY A 15 -3.84 6.32 3.97
N ALA A 16 -4.15 7.00 2.85
CA ALA A 16 -4.53 8.41 2.89
C ALA A 16 -5.88 8.64 3.60
N ILE A 17 -6.87 7.78 3.34
CA ILE A 17 -8.18 7.85 4.02
C ILE A 17 -8.04 7.54 5.50
N SER A 18 -7.30 6.49 5.86
CA SER A 18 -7.09 6.14 7.27
C SER A 18 -6.37 7.26 8.04
N ALA A 19 -5.37 7.91 7.45
CA ALA A 19 -4.70 9.05 8.05
C ALA A 19 -5.66 10.22 8.30
N GLY A 20 -6.44 10.60 7.30
CA GLY A 20 -7.40 11.69 7.43
C GLY A 20 -8.47 11.41 8.51
N LEU A 21 -9.03 10.20 8.51
CA LEU A 21 -10.01 9.78 9.52
C LEU A 21 -9.42 9.74 10.93
N TYR A 22 -8.21 9.18 11.09
CA TYR A 22 -7.57 9.10 12.39
C TYR A 22 -7.31 10.49 12.98
N ILE A 23 -6.84 11.43 12.15
CA ILE A 23 -6.59 12.81 12.59
C ILE A 23 -7.87 13.47 13.06
N ARG A 24 -8.97 13.34 12.29
CA ARG A 24 -10.28 13.93 12.64
C ARG A 24 -10.81 13.48 14.00
N HIS A 25 -10.57 12.23 14.36
CA HIS A 25 -11.12 11.64 15.58
C HIS A 25 -10.18 11.75 16.78
N PHE A 26 -8.85 11.76 16.56
CA PHE A 26 -7.89 11.56 17.65
C PHE A 26 -6.77 12.61 17.71
N LEU A 27 -6.53 13.38 16.65
CA LEU A 27 -5.39 14.31 16.57
C LEU A 27 -5.75 15.73 16.11
N MET A 28 -7.03 16.12 16.20
CA MET A 28 -7.45 17.48 15.82
C MET A 28 -6.70 18.57 16.61
N ASP A 29 -6.37 18.33 17.88
CA ASP A 29 -5.60 19.27 18.71
C ASP A 29 -4.14 19.44 18.24
N PHE A 30 -3.61 18.48 17.47
CA PHE A 30 -2.27 18.57 16.89
C PHE A 30 -2.28 19.20 15.48
N PHE A 31 -3.41 19.15 14.78
CA PHE A 31 -3.50 19.57 13.39
C PHE A 31 -3.73 21.09 13.25
N PRO A 32 -3.11 21.79 12.28
CA PRO A 32 -2.09 21.30 11.33
C PRO A 32 -0.65 21.47 11.83
N SER A 33 -0.42 22.29 12.85
CA SER A 33 0.92 22.83 13.15
C SER A 33 1.83 21.91 13.98
N ASN A 34 1.25 20.98 14.75
CA ASN A 34 1.97 20.10 15.68
C ASN A 34 1.94 18.63 15.22
N ILE A 35 1.68 18.40 13.94
CA ILE A 35 1.64 17.07 13.33
C ILE A 35 2.64 16.97 12.18
N ILE A 36 3.39 15.87 12.14
CA ILE A 36 4.23 15.50 10.99
C ILE A 36 3.52 14.39 10.26
N LEU A 37 3.08 14.70 9.03
CA LEU A 37 2.51 13.72 8.11
C LEU A 37 3.61 13.17 7.21
N LYS A 38 3.68 11.85 7.09
CA LYS A 38 4.62 11.18 6.18
C LYS A 38 3.98 9.95 5.55
N TYR A 39 3.91 9.90 4.21
CA TYR A 39 3.58 8.64 3.55
C TYR A 39 4.82 7.74 3.48
N SER A 40 4.61 6.42 3.50
CA SER A 40 5.67 5.42 3.40
C SER A 40 5.19 4.16 2.66
N HIS A 41 6.10 3.21 2.54
CA HIS A 41 5.85 1.85 2.07
C HIS A 41 6.53 0.86 3.02
N PRO A 42 6.07 -0.40 3.10
CA PRO A 42 6.61 -1.37 4.07
C PRO A 42 8.15 -1.53 4.03
N TRP A 43 8.76 -1.51 2.84
CA TRP A 43 10.22 -1.64 2.67
C TRP A 43 11.02 -0.39 3.10
N ARG A 44 10.39 0.78 3.21
CA ARG A 44 11.04 2.06 3.60
C ARG A 44 10.61 2.59 4.96
N LEU A 45 9.61 1.98 5.61
CA LEU A 45 9.05 2.42 6.88
C LEU A 45 10.10 2.76 7.95
N GLU A 46 11.09 1.90 8.15
CA GLU A 46 12.16 2.14 9.11
C GLU A 46 12.93 3.43 8.81
N GLN A 47 13.34 3.62 7.55
CA GLN A 47 14.07 4.81 7.11
C GLN A 47 13.22 6.08 7.24
N ASP A 48 11.93 5.99 6.89
CA ASP A 48 11.00 7.13 6.98
C ASP A 48 10.72 7.51 8.44
N LEU A 49 10.61 6.55 9.35
CA LEU A 49 10.54 6.78 10.80
C LEU A 49 11.81 7.45 11.32
N VAL A 50 12.99 6.92 10.98
CA VAL A 50 14.28 7.53 11.38
C VAL A 50 14.37 8.98 10.88
N ASN A 51 13.97 9.25 9.65
CA ASN A 51 13.96 10.59 9.09
C ASN A 51 12.96 11.50 9.80
N ALA A 52 11.77 11.00 10.15
CA ALA A 52 10.79 11.75 10.94
C ALA A 52 11.34 12.09 12.34
N PHE A 53 11.99 11.13 13.01
CA PHE A 53 12.60 11.33 14.33
C PHE A 53 13.78 12.31 14.32
N LYS A 54 14.44 12.54 13.18
CA LYS A 54 15.50 13.54 13.04
C LYS A 54 14.97 14.97 12.94
N LYS A 55 13.73 15.15 12.48
CA LYS A 55 13.13 16.48 12.29
C LYS A 55 12.70 17.15 13.60
N ILE A 56 12.48 16.36 14.66
CA ILE A 56 12.01 16.86 15.95
C ILE A 56 12.71 16.16 17.11
N SER A 57 12.91 16.89 18.22
CA SER A 57 13.46 16.27 19.42
C SER A 57 12.57 15.11 19.86
N ARG A 58 13.16 13.94 20.13
CA ARG A 58 12.43 12.74 20.54
C ARG A 58 11.64 12.94 21.83
N GLU A 59 12.09 13.86 22.69
CA GLU A 59 11.40 14.21 23.94
C GLU A 59 10.15 15.05 23.71
N SER A 60 10.03 15.67 22.53
CA SER A 60 8.84 16.42 22.13
C SER A 60 7.79 15.58 21.40
N ILE A 61 8.03 14.27 21.23
CA ILE A 61 7.10 13.37 20.53
C ILE A 61 6.12 12.78 21.53
N ASP A 62 4.87 13.22 21.46
CA ASP A 62 3.79 12.73 22.33
C ASP A 62 3.12 11.51 21.73
N THR A 63 2.94 11.49 20.40
CA THR A 63 2.22 10.41 19.73
C THR A 63 2.89 10.02 18.41
N ILE A 64 2.98 8.71 18.16
CA ILE A 64 3.38 8.13 16.88
C ILE A 64 2.24 7.24 16.41
N VAL A 65 1.76 7.42 15.18
CA VAL A 65 0.73 6.62 14.56
C VAL A 65 1.28 6.00 13.28
N ILE A 66 1.10 4.69 13.12
CA ILE A 66 1.45 3.94 11.91
C ILE A 66 0.17 3.33 11.37
N LEU A 67 -0.19 3.64 10.13
CA LEU A 67 -1.45 3.26 9.50
C LEU A 67 -1.19 2.50 8.19
N ASP A 68 -1.90 1.40 7.99
CA ASP A 68 -1.94 0.66 6.73
C ASP A 68 -0.56 0.20 6.23
N LEU A 69 0.33 -0.16 7.16
CA LEU A 69 1.71 -0.49 6.85
C LEU A 69 2.13 -1.75 7.59
N ALA A 70 2.43 -2.79 6.81
CA ALA A 70 3.05 -4.00 7.35
C ALA A 70 4.38 -3.67 8.05
N ILE A 71 4.50 -4.13 9.30
CA ILE A 71 5.64 -3.84 10.18
C ILE A 71 6.60 -5.02 10.20
N ARG A 72 7.88 -4.74 9.99
CA ARG A 72 8.99 -5.71 10.12
C ARG A 72 9.56 -5.69 11.53
N ASP A 73 10.21 -6.78 11.93
CA ASP A 73 10.86 -6.91 13.23
C ASP A 73 11.87 -5.79 13.52
N THR A 74 12.60 -5.32 12.51
CA THR A 74 13.54 -4.20 12.67
C THR A 74 12.85 -2.90 13.11
N VAL A 75 11.64 -2.65 12.62
CA VAL A 75 10.82 -1.51 13.03
C VAL A 75 10.32 -1.70 14.47
N ILE A 76 9.90 -2.91 14.83
CA ILE A 76 9.50 -3.26 16.21
C ILE A 76 10.65 -2.98 17.19
N ASP A 77 11.83 -3.51 16.88
CA ASP A 77 13.04 -3.36 17.69
C ASP A 77 13.43 -1.89 17.82
N MET A 78 13.35 -1.13 16.72
CA MET A 78 13.59 0.31 16.72
C MET A 78 12.59 1.06 17.63
N LEU A 79 11.30 0.76 17.55
CA LEU A 79 10.28 1.41 18.38
C LEU A 79 10.50 1.10 19.86
N LEU A 80 10.73 -0.17 20.20
CA LEU A 80 11.02 -0.58 21.58
C LEU A 80 12.31 0.05 22.11
N LYS A 81 13.39 0.07 21.32
CA LYS A 81 14.67 0.68 21.71
C LYS A 81 14.54 2.18 22.00
N ASN A 82 13.75 2.90 21.21
CA ASN A 82 13.67 4.36 21.31
C ASN A 82 12.58 4.86 22.27
N PHE A 83 11.51 4.08 22.51
CA PHE A 83 10.29 4.58 23.16
C PHE A 83 9.68 3.68 24.24
N LYS A 84 10.21 2.47 24.51
CA LYS A 84 9.60 1.53 25.49
C LYS A 84 9.37 2.13 26.89
N ASN A 85 10.22 3.06 27.33
CA ASN A 85 10.16 3.68 28.66
C ASN A 85 9.82 5.19 28.58
N LYS A 86 9.19 5.64 27.49
CA LYS A 86 8.80 7.04 27.29
C LYS A 86 7.28 7.19 27.40
N SER A 87 6.84 8.40 27.72
CA SER A 87 5.41 8.78 27.71
C SER A 87 4.79 8.83 26.32
N THR A 88 5.59 8.68 25.26
CA THR A 88 5.13 8.67 23.87
C THR A 88 4.14 7.54 23.64
N ASN A 89 2.92 7.88 23.25
CA ASN A 89 1.89 6.93 22.85
C ASN A 89 2.13 6.45 21.42
N ILE A 90 2.27 5.16 21.20
CA ILE A 90 2.47 4.57 19.87
C ILE A 90 1.21 3.79 19.49
N VAL A 91 0.64 4.11 18.34
CA VAL A 91 -0.56 3.47 17.82
C VAL A 91 -0.25 2.87 16.46
N ILE A 92 -0.56 1.60 16.28
CA ILE A 92 -0.41 0.88 15.02
C ILE A 92 -1.77 0.33 14.63
N ILE A 93 -2.22 0.63 13.41
CA ILE A 93 -3.49 0.17 12.86
C ILE A 93 -3.25 -0.41 11.47
N ASP A 94 -3.68 -1.65 11.26
CA ASP A 94 -3.52 -2.35 9.99
C ASP A 94 -4.60 -3.41 9.81
N HIS A 95 -4.78 -3.91 8.59
CA HIS A 95 -5.69 -5.00 8.22
C HIS A 95 -4.98 -6.15 7.48
N HIS A 96 -3.73 -5.97 7.05
CA HIS A 96 -2.98 -6.99 6.33
C HIS A 96 -2.70 -8.24 7.17
N LEU A 97 -2.85 -9.44 6.58
CA LEU A 97 -2.53 -10.71 7.26
C LEU A 97 -1.05 -10.82 7.65
N SER A 98 -0.15 -10.25 6.85
CA SER A 98 1.29 -10.24 7.12
C SER A 98 1.66 -9.51 8.42
N SER A 99 0.77 -8.66 8.94
CA SER A 99 1.03 -7.82 10.10
C SER A 99 0.71 -8.49 11.43
N LEU A 100 -0.01 -9.64 11.40
CA LEU A 100 -0.39 -10.39 12.60
C LEU A 100 0.81 -10.69 13.51
N HIS A 101 1.92 -11.13 12.92
CA HIS A 101 3.14 -11.42 13.67
C HIS A 101 3.65 -10.21 14.47
N ALA A 102 3.73 -9.05 13.82
CA ALA A 102 4.19 -7.83 14.44
C ALA A 102 3.24 -7.34 15.55
N ILE A 103 1.93 -7.47 15.30
CA ILE A 103 0.88 -7.08 16.26
C ILE A 103 0.94 -7.95 17.52
N GLU A 104 1.09 -9.27 17.36
CA GLU A 104 1.25 -10.20 18.49
C GLU A 104 2.52 -9.93 19.28
N MET A 105 3.64 -9.67 18.61
CA MET A 105 4.89 -9.29 19.26
C MET A 105 4.74 -8.04 20.11
N LEU A 106 4.01 -7.03 19.62
CA LEU A 106 3.88 -5.75 20.31
C LEU A 106 2.86 -5.75 21.45
N LYS A 107 1.79 -6.55 21.34
CA LYS A 107 0.64 -6.56 22.28
C LYS A 107 1.04 -6.73 23.75
N ASN A 108 2.15 -7.42 24.02
CA ASN A 108 2.60 -7.75 25.38
C ASN A 108 3.96 -7.15 25.76
N ARG A 109 4.59 -6.31 24.91
CA ARG A 109 5.99 -5.90 25.09
C ARG A 109 6.19 -4.46 25.61
N ALA A 110 5.17 -3.61 25.55
CA ALA A 110 5.25 -2.23 26.03
C ALA A 110 3.88 -1.65 26.36
N ILE A 111 3.78 -0.94 27.49
CA ILE A 111 2.53 -0.36 28.02
C ILE A 111 2.02 0.80 27.13
N ASN A 112 2.93 1.49 26.44
CA ASN A 112 2.63 2.65 25.61
C ASN A 112 2.41 2.33 24.11
N ILE A 113 2.42 1.06 23.73
CA ILE A 113 2.17 0.64 22.35
C ILE A 113 0.79 -0.03 22.27
N ARG A 114 -0.10 0.56 21.46
CA ARG A 114 -1.43 0.02 21.17
C ARG A 114 -1.47 -0.46 19.73
N THR A 115 -1.90 -1.70 19.54
CA THR A 115 -2.06 -2.31 18.24
C THR A 115 -3.53 -2.61 17.98
N TYR A 116 -4.04 -2.21 16.82
CA TYR A 116 -5.39 -2.48 16.37
C TYR A 116 -5.32 -3.19 15.03
N TRP A 117 -5.98 -4.33 14.95
CA TRP A 117 -6.00 -5.14 13.75
C TRP A 117 -7.31 -5.88 13.63
N ASN A 118 -7.80 -5.96 12.41
CA ASN A 118 -8.98 -6.74 12.08
C ASN A 118 -8.85 -7.21 10.63
N GLY A 119 -9.27 -8.44 10.33
CA GLY A 119 -9.26 -9.01 8.98
C GLY A 119 -10.38 -8.47 8.09
N VAL A 120 -10.66 -7.17 8.18
CA VAL A 120 -11.66 -6.44 7.39
C VAL A 120 -11.05 -5.92 6.09
N GLN A 121 -11.88 -5.32 5.25
CA GLN A 121 -11.50 -4.96 3.88
C GLN A 121 -10.43 -3.87 3.81
N SER A 122 -10.37 -2.95 4.78
CA SER A 122 -9.54 -1.75 4.72
C SER A 122 -9.16 -1.22 6.12
N THR A 123 -8.08 -0.45 6.22
CA THR A 123 -7.65 0.20 7.49
C THR A 123 -8.68 1.21 8.03
N PRO A 124 -9.35 2.05 7.22
CA PRO A 124 -10.51 2.86 7.61
C PRO A 124 -11.63 2.03 8.24
N GLN A 125 -11.89 0.81 7.74
CA GLN A 125 -12.88 -0.07 8.36
C GLN A 125 -12.41 -0.61 9.72
N VAL A 126 -11.11 -0.82 9.93
CA VAL A 126 -10.55 -1.12 11.27
C VAL A 126 -10.82 0.04 12.22
N ILE A 127 -10.54 1.28 11.81
CA ILE A 127 -10.79 2.48 12.62
C ILE A 127 -12.29 2.60 12.94
N ALA A 128 -13.15 2.43 11.95
CA ALA A 128 -14.60 2.49 12.11
C ALA A 128 -15.16 1.41 13.05
N SER A 129 -14.64 0.18 12.97
CA SER A 129 -15.18 -0.95 13.73
C SER A 129 -14.65 -1.03 15.17
N LEU A 130 -13.41 -0.61 15.41
CA LEU A 130 -12.75 -0.79 16.71
C LEU A 130 -12.61 0.50 17.52
N LEU A 131 -12.52 1.66 16.86
CA LEU A 131 -12.11 2.91 17.53
C LEU A 131 -13.20 3.98 17.54
N VAL A 132 -13.99 4.09 16.47
CA VAL A 132 -14.96 5.18 16.29
C VAL A 132 -16.39 4.66 16.32
N LYS A 133 -17.15 4.99 17.36
CA LYS A 133 -18.53 4.51 17.51
C LYS A 133 -19.52 5.14 16.53
N ASN A 134 -19.35 6.42 16.20
CA ASN A 134 -20.32 7.21 15.42
C ASN A 134 -19.62 7.97 14.30
N LEU A 135 -19.58 7.37 13.10
CA LEU A 135 -19.15 8.07 11.89
C LEU A 135 -20.29 8.93 11.33
N ASN A 136 -19.96 10.14 10.87
CA ASN A 136 -20.89 10.95 10.08
C ASN A 136 -21.00 10.44 8.62
N THR A 137 -21.89 11.02 7.83
CA THR A 137 -22.14 10.58 6.44
C THR A 137 -20.89 10.64 5.56
N TYR A 138 -20.10 11.71 5.67
CA TYR A 138 -18.86 11.88 4.91
C TYR A 138 -17.82 10.80 5.28
N GLU A 139 -17.68 10.51 6.56
CA GLU A 139 -16.71 9.51 7.05
C GLU A 139 -17.14 8.08 6.67
N LYS A 140 -18.44 7.77 6.75
CA LYS A 140 -18.99 6.49 6.25
C LYS A 140 -18.73 6.34 4.75
N PHE A 141 -18.95 7.40 3.99
CA PHE A 141 -18.67 7.43 2.56
C PHE A 141 -17.19 7.12 2.28
N LEU A 142 -16.27 7.74 3.01
CA LEU A 142 -14.83 7.48 2.86
C LEU A 142 -14.42 6.04 3.22
N VAL A 143 -15.02 5.45 4.25
CA VAL A 143 -14.80 4.02 4.57
C VAL A 143 -15.25 3.13 3.42
N ASN A 144 -16.41 3.42 2.82
CA ASN A 144 -16.90 2.67 1.65
C ASN A 144 -15.96 2.84 0.44
N VAL A 145 -15.47 4.06 0.19
CA VAL A 145 -14.48 4.33 -0.86
C VAL A 145 -13.21 3.51 -0.64
N ALA A 146 -12.67 3.48 0.58
CA ALA A 146 -11.47 2.70 0.91
C ALA A 146 -11.69 1.20 0.71
N ASN A 147 -12.84 0.66 1.14
CA ASN A 147 -13.19 -0.74 0.92
C ASN A 147 -13.19 -1.10 -0.58
N ILE A 148 -13.75 -0.24 -1.42
CA ILE A 148 -13.76 -0.45 -2.89
C ILE A 148 -12.34 -0.32 -3.46
N CYS A 149 -11.54 0.62 -2.97
CA CYS A 149 -10.13 0.75 -3.34
C CYS A 149 -9.36 -0.55 -3.07
N GLU A 150 -9.64 -1.24 -1.97
CA GLU A 150 -9.05 -2.53 -1.59
C GLU A 150 -9.67 -3.74 -2.30
N GLY A 151 -10.59 -3.53 -3.23
CA GLY A 151 -11.19 -4.59 -4.06
C GLY A 151 -12.51 -5.12 -3.54
N GLY A 152 -13.11 -4.47 -2.55
CA GLY A 152 -14.50 -4.72 -2.14
C GLY A 152 -15.50 -4.35 -3.24
N ASP A 153 -16.67 -4.98 -3.18
CA ASP A 153 -17.77 -4.67 -4.09
C ASP A 153 -18.39 -3.31 -3.79
N ALA A 154 -18.94 -2.68 -4.83
CA ALA A 154 -19.66 -1.42 -4.72
C ALA A 154 -21.14 -1.65 -4.98
N GLU A 155 -21.99 -1.29 -4.02
CA GLU A 155 -23.45 -1.27 -4.19
C GLU A 155 -23.88 -0.12 -5.12
N GLU A 156 -23.22 1.03 -4.99
CA GLU A 156 -23.54 2.24 -5.74
C GLU A 156 -22.46 2.57 -6.79
N ILE A 157 -22.91 2.75 -8.04
CA ILE A 157 -22.02 3.08 -9.17
C ILE A 157 -21.27 4.41 -8.95
N ASN A 158 -21.89 5.38 -8.28
CA ASN A 158 -21.26 6.67 -8.02
C ASN A 158 -20.07 6.53 -7.06
N VAL A 159 -20.23 5.79 -5.96
CA VAL A 159 -19.16 5.53 -4.99
C VAL A 159 -18.02 4.78 -5.68
N LYS A 160 -18.33 3.80 -6.55
CA LYS A 160 -17.34 3.10 -7.35
C LYS A 160 -16.53 4.04 -8.25
N ASN A 161 -17.20 4.94 -8.96
CA ASN A 161 -16.53 5.90 -9.84
C ASN A 161 -15.59 6.83 -9.06
N ILE A 162 -16.00 7.25 -7.85
CA ILE A 162 -15.17 8.09 -6.98
C ILE A 162 -13.98 7.29 -6.43
N ALA A 163 -14.18 6.05 -6.00
CA ALA A 163 -13.10 5.17 -5.56
C ALA A 163 -12.09 4.90 -6.68
N ASP A 164 -12.56 4.59 -7.89
CA ASP A 164 -11.70 4.43 -9.08
C ASP A 164 -10.93 5.71 -9.37
N LYS A 165 -11.57 6.88 -9.22
CA LYS A 165 -10.93 8.18 -9.42
C LYS A 165 -9.82 8.41 -8.42
N ILE A 166 -10.09 8.23 -7.13
CA ILE A 166 -9.12 8.45 -6.07
C ILE A 166 -7.94 7.49 -6.19
N LYS A 167 -8.25 6.19 -6.32
CA LYS A 167 -7.24 5.13 -6.50
C LYS A 167 -6.33 5.42 -7.68
N LEU A 168 -6.89 5.80 -8.82
CA LEU A 168 -6.12 6.01 -10.03
C LEU A 168 -5.23 7.26 -9.95
N VAL A 169 -5.75 8.36 -9.40
CA VAL A 169 -4.98 9.60 -9.24
C VAL A 169 -3.79 9.41 -8.30
N LEU A 170 -3.99 8.76 -7.16
CA LEU A 170 -2.90 8.48 -6.22
C LEU A 170 -1.90 7.47 -6.80
N ALA A 171 -2.38 6.50 -7.59
CA ALA A 171 -1.52 5.48 -8.19
C ALA A 171 -0.56 6.02 -9.26
N ILE A 172 -0.96 7.01 -10.07
CA ILE A 172 -0.08 7.54 -11.14
C ILE A 172 0.98 8.53 -10.65
N GLU A 173 0.87 8.97 -9.41
CA GLU A 173 1.79 9.92 -8.80
C GLU A 173 2.25 9.47 -7.41
N PRO A 174 2.80 8.24 -7.30
CA PRO A 174 3.11 7.63 -6.01
C PRO A 174 4.22 8.35 -5.24
N LEU A 175 4.94 9.27 -5.90
CA LEU A 175 6.01 10.09 -5.31
C LEU A 175 5.60 11.56 -5.07
N ASN A 176 4.38 11.96 -5.47
CA ASN A 176 3.91 13.33 -5.30
C ASN A 176 3.43 13.55 -3.85
N GLU A 177 4.39 13.84 -2.97
CA GLU A 177 4.13 14.07 -1.54
C GLU A 177 3.10 15.18 -1.33
N LYS A 178 3.13 16.25 -2.14
CA LYS A 178 2.19 17.35 -2.03
C LYS A 178 0.74 16.89 -2.25
N LEU A 179 0.50 16.09 -3.29
CA LEU A 179 -0.83 15.56 -3.61
C LEU A 179 -1.37 14.61 -2.53
N ILE A 180 -0.51 13.71 -2.04
CA ILE A 180 -0.89 12.74 -1.00
C ILE A 180 -1.23 13.49 0.30
N LEU A 181 -0.37 14.42 0.72
CA LEU A 181 -0.59 15.21 1.93
C LEU A 181 -1.83 16.12 1.81
N SER A 182 -2.03 16.80 0.67
CA SER A 182 -3.22 17.62 0.47
C SER A 182 -4.51 16.78 0.48
N THR A 183 -4.44 15.54 0.01
CA THR A 183 -5.58 14.60 0.10
C THR A 183 -5.96 14.33 1.55
N VAL A 184 -4.96 14.03 2.41
CA VAL A 184 -5.17 13.85 3.85
C VAL A 184 -5.76 15.13 4.49
N GLU A 185 -5.19 16.29 4.17
CA GLU A 185 -5.68 17.57 4.70
C GLU A 185 -7.12 17.87 4.30
N SER A 186 -7.50 17.63 3.04
CA SER A 186 -8.87 17.80 2.57
C SER A 186 -9.83 16.84 3.28
N ILE A 187 -9.40 15.60 3.54
CA ILE A 187 -10.19 14.66 4.35
C ILE A 187 -10.41 15.22 5.75
N VAL A 188 -9.34 15.71 6.40
CA VAL A 188 -9.43 16.32 7.72
C VAL A 188 -10.41 17.49 7.74
N LYS A 189 -10.44 18.31 6.68
CA LYS A 189 -11.35 19.45 6.53
C LYS A 189 -12.79 19.07 6.15
N GLY A 190 -13.04 17.81 5.76
CA GLY A 190 -14.35 17.36 5.30
C GLY A 190 -14.68 17.77 3.87
N GLU A 191 -13.66 17.94 3.03
CA GLU A 191 -13.80 18.38 1.64
C GLU A 191 -13.97 17.19 0.67
N GLU A 192 -14.81 17.38 -0.34
CA GLU A 192 -14.94 16.45 -1.47
C GLU A 192 -13.83 16.69 -2.51
N PHE A 193 -12.58 16.48 -2.12
CA PHE A 193 -11.39 16.78 -2.93
C PHE A 193 -11.40 16.11 -4.32
N TRP A 194 -12.08 14.98 -4.44
CA TRP A 194 -12.28 14.26 -5.69
C TRP A 194 -13.09 15.06 -6.72
N ASN A 195 -13.79 16.13 -6.34
CA ASN A 195 -14.50 17.03 -7.26
C ASN A 195 -13.63 18.20 -7.76
N SER A 196 -12.39 18.31 -7.30
CA SER A 196 -11.49 19.38 -7.75
C SER A 196 -11.06 19.21 -9.21
N ASN A 197 -10.86 20.34 -9.91
CA ASN A 197 -10.33 20.37 -11.28
C ASN A 197 -8.96 19.68 -11.38
N GLU A 198 -8.14 19.78 -10.32
CA GLU A 198 -6.85 19.11 -10.26
C GLU A 198 -7.01 17.57 -10.28
N PHE A 199 -7.90 17.03 -9.44
CA PHE A 199 -8.19 15.59 -9.42
C PHE A 199 -8.80 15.10 -10.74
N GLU A 200 -9.69 15.89 -11.35
CA GLU A 200 -10.29 15.56 -12.64
C GLU A 200 -9.23 15.46 -13.75
N SER A 201 -8.34 16.46 -13.86
CA SER A 201 -7.26 16.46 -14.86
C SER A 201 -6.31 15.25 -14.69
N ARG A 202 -5.90 14.98 -13.44
CA ARG A 202 -5.03 13.83 -13.12
C ARG A 202 -5.73 12.50 -13.41
N PHE A 203 -7.03 12.40 -13.15
CA PHE A 203 -7.81 11.20 -13.44
C PHE A 203 -7.82 10.84 -14.92
N TRP A 204 -8.05 11.80 -15.81
CA TRP A 204 -8.03 11.56 -17.25
C TRP A 204 -6.64 11.15 -17.76
N LYS A 205 -5.58 11.78 -17.23
CA LYS A 205 -4.20 11.35 -17.48
C LYS A 205 -3.99 9.90 -17.03
N GLY A 206 -4.49 9.54 -15.86
CA GLY A 206 -4.37 8.18 -15.33
C GLY A 206 -5.14 7.15 -16.15
N LYS A 207 -6.36 7.47 -16.61
CA LYS A 207 -7.13 6.60 -17.51
C LYS A 207 -6.39 6.37 -18.82
N TRP A 208 -5.78 7.41 -19.38
CA TRP A 208 -4.98 7.30 -20.59
C TRP A 208 -3.75 6.40 -20.38
N LEU A 209 -2.96 6.62 -19.32
CA LEU A 209 -1.80 5.78 -19.00
C LEU A 209 -2.19 4.33 -18.74
N LEU A 210 -3.28 4.08 -18.01
CA LEU A 210 -3.78 2.74 -17.73
C LEU A 210 -4.17 2.00 -19.03
N ARG A 211 -4.86 2.68 -19.95
CA ARG A 211 -5.20 2.12 -21.27
C ARG A 211 -3.95 1.78 -22.08
N LEU A 212 -2.95 2.65 -22.08
CA LEU A 212 -1.67 2.40 -22.75
C LEU A 212 -0.93 1.19 -22.14
N LEU A 213 -0.89 1.08 -20.81
CA LEU A 213 -0.28 -0.05 -20.12
C LEU A 213 -1.01 -1.36 -20.46
N LEU A 214 -2.35 -1.37 -20.41
CA LEU A 214 -3.15 -2.55 -20.77
C LEU A 214 -2.86 -3.00 -22.20
N LYS A 215 -2.81 -2.08 -23.16
CA LYS A 215 -2.44 -2.38 -24.54
C LYS A 215 -1.05 -3.00 -24.64
N LYS A 216 -0.05 -2.44 -23.93
CA LYS A 216 1.31 -2.99 -23.89
C LYS A 216 1.37 -4.39 -23.24
N ILE A 217 0.56 -4.64 -22.22
CA ILE A 217 0.43 -5.98 -21.62
C ILE A 217 -0.12 -6.94 -22.67
N GLU A 218 -1.22 -6.58 -23.33
CA GLU A 218 -1.87 -7.42 -24.36
C GLU A 218 -0.94 -7.74 -25.53
N GLU A 219 -0.12 -6.80 -25.97
CA GLU A 219 0.84 -6.99 -27.08
C GLU A 219 2.03 -7.89 -26.74
N ARG A 220 2.39 -8.01 -25.45
CA ARG A 220 3.64 -8.65 -25.00
C ARG A 220 3.44 -9.91 -24.16
N VAL A 221 2.20 -10.22 -23.83
CA VAL A 221 1.89 -11.33 -22.95
C VAL A 221 2.29 -12.65 -23.59
N GLU A 222 3.08 -13.42 -22.86
CA GLU A 222 3.40 -14.79 -23.21
C GLU A 222 2.57 -15.73 -22.35
N GLN A 223 1.79 -16.60 -23.00
CA GLN A 223 1.06 -17.64 -22.29
C GLN A 223 2.00 -18.82 -21.97
N ILE A 224 2.08 -19.17 -20.70
CA ILE A 224 2.87 -20.29 -20.18
C ILE A 224 1.89 -21.14 -19.36
N CYS A 225 1.40 -22.23 -19.96
CA CYS A 225 0.32 -23.04 -19.40
C CYS A 225 -0.94 -22.19 -19.16
N LYS A 226 -1.42 -22.08 -17.92
CA LYS A 226 -2.57 -21.23 -17.56
C LYS A 226 -2.17 -19.83 -17.10
N TRP A 227 -0.89 -19.48 -17.14
CA TRP A 227 -0.38 -18.20 -16.65
C TRP A 227 0.07 -17.29 -17.78
N HIS A 228 -0.19 -16.00 -17.61
CA HIS A 228 0.22 -14.96 -18.53
C HIS A 228 1.41 -14.20 -17.94
N LEU A 229 2.49 -14.04 -18.71
CA LEU A 229 3.70 -13.33 -18.27
C LEU A 229 3.99 -12.16 -19.22
N ALA A 230 4.19 -10.97 -18.68
CA ALA A 230 4.68 -9.81 -19.42
C ALA A 230 5.83 -9.13 -18.67
N SER A 231 6.78 -8.55 -19.40
CA SER A 231 7.96 -7.88 -18.84
C SER A 231 8.09 -6.42 -19.29
N PHE A 232 8.57 -5.55 -18.39
CA PHE A 232 8.70 -4.10 -18.59
C PHE A 232 10.06 -3.60 -18.14
N THR A 233 10.66 -2.69 -18.92
CA THR A 233 11.97 -2.09 -18.63
C THR A 233 11.90 -1.02 -17.54
N ALA A 234 13.05 -0.61 -17.00
CA ALA A 234 13.14 0.48 -16.02
C ALA A 234 12.36 1.74 -16.44
N THR A 235 12.53 2.19 -17.68
CA THR A 235 11.84 3.38 -18.20
C THR A 235 10.33 3.21 -18.22
N GLU A 236 9.83 2.04 -18.61
CA GLU A 236 8.39 1.76 -18.62
C GLU A 236 7.84 1.64 -17.19
N SER A 237 8.60 1.02 -16.28
CA SER A 237 8.25 0.96 -14.86
C SER A 237 8.09 2.34 -14.24
N LEU A 238 8.95 3.29 -14.62
CA LEU A 238 8.85 4.69 -14.18
C LEU A 238 7.61 5.38 -14.73
N ILE A 239 7.31 5.21 -16.03
CA ILE A 239 6.14 5.85 -16.68
C ILE A 239 4.83 5.32 -16.09
N PHE A 240 4.76 4.02 -15.82
CA PHE A 240 3.56 3.34 -15.33
C PHE A 240 3.64 2.99 -13.84
N ALA A 241 4.47 3.71 -13.08
CA ALA A 241 4.62 3.53 -11.65
C ALA A 241 3.25 3.55 -10.96
N GLY A 242 3.01 2.61 -10.03
CA GLY A 242 1.75 2.42 -9.33
C GLY A 242 0.57 1.85 -10.15
N LEU A 243 0.64 1.82 -11.48
CA LEU A 243 -0.45 1.30 -12.33
C LEU A 243 -0.44 -0.22 -12.52
N PHE A 244 0.70 -0.90 -12.33
CA PHE A 244 0.81 -2.35 -12.58
C PHE A 244 -0.19 -3.18 -11.77
N GLY A 245 -0.46 -2.79 -10.52
CA GLY A 245 -1.45 -3.45 -9.67
C GLY A 245 -2.89 -3.27 -10.20
N ILE A 246 -3.22 -2.09 -10.71
CA ILE A 246 -4.54 -1.78 -11.28
C ILE A 246 -4.70 -2.48 -12.63
N ALA A 247 -3.70 -2.37 -13.51
CA ALA A 247 -3.72 -2.96 -14.84
C ALA A 247 -3.82 -4.48 -14.79
N SER A 248 -3.10 -5.14 -13.87
CA SER A 248 -3.23 -6.59 -13.69
C SER A 248 -4.62 -6.99 -13.21
N SER A 249 -5.24 -6.23 -12.30
CA SER A 249 -6.63 -6.47 -11.88
C SER A 249 -7.65 -6.29 -13.03
N GLU A 250 -7.50 -5.24 -13.84
CA GLU A 250 -8.36 -5.03 -15.01
C GLU A 250 -8.15 -6.10 -16.09
N TYR A 251 -6.90 -6.55 -16.27
CA TYR A 251 -6.55 -7.62 -17.20
C TYR A 251 -7.22 -8.94 -16.82
N ILE A 252 -7.12 -9.38 -15.57
CA ILE A 252 -7.74 -10.64 -15.14
C ILE A 252 -9.27 -10.60 -15.23
N LYS A 253 -9.90 -9.43 -15.03
CA LYS A 253 -11.35 -9.28 -15.19
C LYS A 253 -11.79 -9.56 -16.62
N LYS A 254 -11.00 -9.10 -17.60
CA LYS A 254 -11.26 -9.26 -19.04
C LYS A 254 -10.91 -10.66 -19.55
N TYR A 255 -9.72 -11.15 -19.23
CA TYR A 255 -9.17 -12.37 -19.84
C TYR A 255 -9.36 -13.65 -19.01
N LYS A 256 -9.67 -13.53 -17.72
CA LYS A 256 -9.85 -14.67 -16.79
C LYS A 256 -8.62 -15.58 -16.61
N TYR A 257 -7.44 -15.13 -17.02
CA TYR A 257 -6.16 -15.81 -16.76
C TYR A 257 -5.38 -15.11 -15.66
N PRO A 258 -4.73 -15.82 -14.74
CA PRO A 258 -3.80 -15.23 -13.80
C PRO A 258 -2.59 -14.63 -14.54
N ILE A 259 -2.11 -13.49 -14.05
CA ILE A 259 -1.06 -12.72 -14.72
C ILE A 259 0.10 -12.41 -13.78
N VAL A 260 1.30 -12.50 -14.34
CA VAL A 260 2.59 -12.15 -13.75
C VAL A 260 3.16 -10.99 -14.55
N LEU A 261 3.34 -9.84 -13.90
CA LEU A 261 4.00 -8.68 -14.48
C LEU A 261 5.37 -8.53 -13.85
N LEU A 262 6.42 -8.81 -14.62
CA LEU A 262 7.80 -8.57 -14.24
C LEU A 262 8.19 -7.15 -14.67
N ARG A 263 8.70 -6.35 -13.75
CA ARG A 263 9.17 -5.00 -14.07
C ARG A 263 10.54 -4.75 -13.47
N GLU A 264 11.41 -4.12 -14.23
CA GLU A 264 12.71 -3.66 -13.77
C GLU A 264 12.57 -2.29 -13.11
N GLU A 265 13.23 -2.08 -11.97
CA GLU A 265 13.43 -0.79 -11.30
C GLU A 265 14.96 -0.61 -11.09
N GLU A 266 15.43 0.58 -10.74
CA GLU A 266 16.88 0.92 -10.79
C GLU A 266 17.80 -0.10 -10.09
N ASP A 267 17.44 -0.57 -8.90
CA ASP A 267 18.27 -1.45 -8.05
C ASP A 267 17.63 -2.82 -7.76
N LYS A 268 16.49 -3.12 -8.40
CA LYS A 268 15.64 -4.27 -8.07
C LYS A 268 14.65 -4.55 -9.19
N ALA A 269 14.13 -5.77 -9.25
CA ALA A 269 12.98 -6.11 -10.06
C ALA A 269 11.77 -6.36 -9.16
N VAL A 270 10.57 -6.07 -9.65
CA VAL A 270 9.34 -6.40 -8.94
C VAL A 270 8.46 -7.26 -9.82
N VAL A 271 7.99 -8.36 -9.24
CA VAL A 271 7.01 -9.25 -9.87
C VAL A 271 5.67 -9.01 -9.19
N THR A 272 4.70 -8.51 -9.95
CA THR A 272 3.32 -8.34 -9.50
C THR A 272 2.47 -9.48 -10.01
N VAL A 273 1.72 -10.12 -9.11
CA VAL A 273 0.89 -11.27 -9.41
C VAL A 273 -0.57 -10.97 -9.09
N ARG A 274 -1.45 -11.36 -10.01
CA ARG A 274 -2.89 -11.36 -9.80
C ARG A 274 -3.48 -12.70 -10.21
N SER A 275 -4.37 -13.24 -9.38
CA SER A 275 -5.05 -14.50 -9.64
C SER A 275 -6.48 -14.47 -9.11
N ALA A 276 -7.46 -14.69 -9.98
CA ALA A 276 -8.86 -14.81 -9.59
C ALA A 276 -9.13 -16.07 -8.75
N GLU A 277 -8.23 -17.06 -8.78
CA GLU A 277 -8.32 -18.29 -7.98
C GLU A 277 -7.62 -18.18 -6.62
N GLY A 278 -7.14 -17.00 -6.22
CA GLY A 278 -6.50 -16.81 -4.92
C GLY A 278 -5.10 -17.40 -4.78
N LYS A 279 -4.37 -17.58 -5.90
CA LYS A 279 -3.02 -18.18 -5.94
C LYS A 279 -1.84 -17.20 -5.91
N ALA A 280 -2.08 -15.90 -5.83
CA ALA A 280 -1.04 -14.87 -5.96
C ALA A 280 -0.02 -14.91 -4.81
N LEU A 281 -0.46 -14.94 -3.55
CA LEU A 281 0.45 -14.98 -2.40
C LEU A 281 1.27 -16.28 -2.37
N GLU A 282 0.63 -17.40 -2.65
CA GLU A 282 1.30 -18.70 -2.74
C GLU A 282 2.34 -18.71 -3.86
N PHE A 283 2.02 -18.17 -5.03
CA PHE A 283 2.97 -18.00 -6.12
C PHE A 283 4.21 -17.22 -5.67
N CYS A 284 4.03 -16.08 -5.01
CA CYS A 284 5.16 -15.25 -4.56
C CYS A 284 6.00 -15.94 -3.48
N LYS A 285 5.36 -16.66 -2.54
CA LYS A 285 6.05 -17.44 -1.51
C LYS A 285 6.89 -18.56 -2.12
N ASN A 286 6.29 -19.35 -3.02
CA ASN A 286 6.96 -20.48 -3.66
C ASN A 286 8.08 -20.00 -4.59
N LEU A 287 7.88 -18.87 -5.29
CA LEU A 287 8.93 -18.22 -6.08
C LEU A 287 10.09 -17.74 -5.19
N ALA A 288 9.82 -17.11 -4.04
CA ALA A 288 10.87 -16.70 -3.11
C ALA A 288 11.70 -17.90 -2.62
N GLN A 289 11.04 -19.05 -2.36
CA GLN A 289 11.68 -20.31 -1.99
C GLN A 289 12.50 -20.92 -3.14
N TRP A 290 11.99 -20.84 -4.37
CA TRP A 290 12.72 -21.33 -5.55
C TRP A 290 13.97 -20.48 -5.86
N LEU A 291 13.91 -19.19 -5.49
CA LEU A 291 14.99 -18.23 -5.71
C LEU A 291 16.06 -18.21 -4.60
N THR A 292 15.86 -18.86 -3.45
CA THR A 292 16.63 -18.61 -2.21
C THR A 292 18.12 -18.99 -2.26
N GLN A 293 18.60 -19.52 -3.39
CA GLN A 293 20.03 -19.75 -3.66
C GLN A 293 20.62 -18.83 -4.76
N LYS A 294 19.78 -18.06 -5.45
CA LYS A 294 20.15 -17.31 -6.66
C LYS A 294 20.01 -15.81 -6.48
N VAL A 295 18.99 -15.34 -5.75
CA VAL A 295 18.66 -13.92 -5.56
C VAL A 295 17.93 -13.69 -4.24
N GLU A 296 17.96 -12.45 -3.74
CA GLU A 296 17.20 -12.05 -2.55
C GLU A 296 15.77 -11.69 -2.95
N GLY A 297 14.77 -12.38 -2.39
CA GLY A 297 13.36 -12.20 -2.70
C GLY A 297 12.51 -11.87 -1.46
N VAL A 298 11.87 -10.70 -1.44
CA VAL A 298 10.95 -10.27 -0.36
C VAL A 298 9.55 -10.14 -0.92
N TYR A 299 8.57 -10.85 -0.33
CA TYR A 299 7.19 -10.89 -0.83
C TYR A 299 6.16 -10.42 0.19
N GLY A 300 4.97 -10.05 -0.29
CA GLY A 300 3.81 -9.67 0.52
C GLY A 300 2.53 -9.53 -0.30
N GLY A 301 1.39 -9.40 0.39
CA GLY A 301 0.06 -9.20 -0.19
C GLY A 301 -0.99 -10.21 0.26
N HIS A 302 -2.03 -10.38 -0.57
CA HIS A 302 -3.21 -11.20 -0.35
C HIS A 302 -3.27 -12.38 -1.33
N LYS A 303 -4.20 -13.31 -1.09
CA LYS A 303 -4.39 -14.50 -1.93
C LYS A 303 -4.62 -14.14 -3.40
N GLU A 304 -5.37 -13.09 -3.68
CA GLU A 304 -5.74 -12.68 -5.04
C GLU A 304 -4.71 -11.73 -5.67
N ALA A 305 -3.90 -11.07 -4.83
CA ALA A 305 -3.04 -9.96 -5.20
C ALA A 305 -1.76 -9.92 -4.35
N ALA A 306 -0.62 -10.25 -4.95
CA ALA A 306 0.66 -10.25 -4.24
C ALA A 306 1.77 -9.64 -5.09
N SER A 307 2.90 -9.34 -4.45
CA SER A 307 4.12 -9.00 -5.15
C SER A 307 5.36 -9.58 -4.47
N ILE A 308 6.43 -9.74 -5.24
CA ILE A 308 7.76 -10.06 -4.75
C ILE A 308 8.76 -9.09 -5.36
N THR A 309 9.61 -8.53 -4.50
CA THR A 309 10.76 -7.71 -4.87
C THR A 309 11.99 -8.60 -4.91
N ILE A 310 12.75 -8.53 -6.00
CA ILE A 310 13.92 -9.35 -6.29
C ILE A 310 15.13 -8.44 -6.45
N ARG A 311 16.20 -8.69 -5.70
CA ARG A 311 17.49 -7.96 -5.78
C ARG A 311 18.61 -8.88 -6.27
N ASN A 312 19.72 -8.30 -6.71
CA ASN A 312 20.93 -9.02 -7.14
C ASN A 312 20.70 -9.98 -8.32
N TYR A 313 19.84 -9.59 -9.27
CA TYR A 313 19.64 -10.34 -10.51
C TYR A 313 20.55 -9.80 -11.62
N GLU A 314 20.91 -10.64 -12.59
CA GLU A 314 21.88 -10.28 -13.63
C GLU A 314 21.30 -9.40 -14.75
N SER A 315 20.11 -9.75 -15.26
CA SER A 315 19.40 -8.95 -16.26
C SER A 315 17.91 -9.28 -16.25
N LEU A 316 17.10 -8.33 -16.73
CA LEU A 316 15.64 -8.51 -16.85
C LEU A 316 15.29 -9.74 -17.69
N GLU A 317 16.02 -9.99 -18.78
CA GLU A 317 15.76 -11.13 -19.67
C GLU A 317 16.11 -12.48 -19.00
N LYS A 318 17.22 -12.55 -18.24
CA LYS A 318 17.54 -13.74 -17.46
C LYS A 318 16.48 -14.01 -16.39
N LEU A 319 16.05 -12.97 -15.68
CA LEU A 319 15.00 -13.10 -14.67
C LEU A 319 13.65 -13.51 -15.28
N LYS A 320 13.31 -12.98 -16.45
CA LYS A 320 12.13 -13.40 -17.23
C LYS A 320 12.19 -14.88 -17.57
N ASN A 321 13.33 -15.37 -18.05
CA ASN A 321 13.50 -16.79 -18.39
C ASN A 321 13.45 -17.70 -17.15
N MET A 322 14.00 -17.25 -16.02
CA MET A 322 13.86 -17.94 -14.72
C MET A 322 12.38 -18.04 -14.29
N LEU A 323 11.59 -16.97 -14.47
CA LEU A 323 10.14 -17.02 -14.19
C LEU A 323 9.42 -17.98 -15.13
N LYS A 324 9.77 -18.01 -16.42
CA LYS A 324 9.20 -18.97 -17.37
C LYS A 324 9.46 -20.41 -16.93
N GLU A 325 10.68 -20.71 -16.55
CA GLU A 325 11.08 -22.03 -16.05
C GLU A 325 10.32 -22.41 -14.77
N TYR A 326 10.24 -21.49 -13.81
CA TYR A 326 9.50 -21.69 -12.57
C TYR A 326 8.02 -22.01 -12.83
N ILE A 327 7.34 -21.22 -13.68
CA ILE A 327 5.94 -21.45 -14.06
C ILE A 327 5.79 -22.82 -14.72
N LYS A 328 6.70 -23.16 -15.65
CA LYS A 328 6.67 -24.45 -16.35
C LYS A 328 6.81 -25.66 -15.42
N ASN A 329 7.75 -25.59 -14.49
CA ASN A 329 8.09 -26.72 -13.63
C ASN A 329 7.12 -26.89 -12.45
N THR A 330 6.44 -25.82 -12.04
CA THR A 330 5.68 -25.81 -10.78
C THR A 330 4.16 -25.69 -10.98
N LEU A 331 3.70 -25.14 -12.11
CA LEU A 331 2.30 -24.66 -12.25
C LEU A 331 1.55 -25.20 -13.47
N CYS A 332 2.14 -26.09 -14.27
CA CYS A 332 1.54 -26.58 -15.52
C CYS A 332 0.59 -27.79 -15.35
#